data_AF-B4GX64-F1
#
_entry.id   AF-B4GX64-F1
#
_cell.length_a   1.000
_cell.length_b   1.000
_cell.length_c   1.000
_cell.angle_alpha   90.00
_cell.angle_beta   90.00
_cell.angle_gamma   90.00
#
_symmetry.space_group_name_H-M   'P 1'
#
loop_
_entity.id
_entity.type
_entity.pdbx_description
1 polymer ?
#
loop_
_entity_poly.entity_id
_entity_poly.type
_entity_poly.pdbx_seq_one_letter_code
_entity_poly.pdbx_strand_id
1 'polypeptide(L)'
;MVYDNGLRLFVKGYNEKLHLIVEAIVEGMVSVGATLCECLLTTYLEMQGESYLKLLKCPSQLATDILARVLGENPWATIDQYKSLKDITMEDLKVFAQKLPQEMYIKALVQGNYTEESVHKVISSVLSLLKCEPIKDHRLVENRIVKLPQHRPVFCYDTACLHTTTTTITNFYQIEANSLRVEAILDLLNTLFNSPDLYLKKLGEEINGWVHVKNGIVGYTLTVNLKETFEEDRAKQMQNEIEVFRCKVCMIPMQMEAKCFASWVDDLLHWGLAPALTLLDEVAENFREIIGGDYIFGRRQKKADVLRTLTKSDVIRFLFDTDWRELSIHVIGHQPSDTVDEEEDDVEDEGEDEDEYEYEEEDDVKEEGEDEDEYEYEEEDDVEEEDDVEYEVEYEHELEVMNSAIAEFRSGLEIYPKRSVEPCAEGN
;
A
#
# COMPACT_ATOMS: atom_id res chain seq x y z
N MET A 1 5.20 -0.03 -14.80
CA MET A 1 4.66 0.73 -13.65
C MET A 1 5.78 1.57 -13.04
N VAL A 2 5.48 2.79 -12.61
CA VAL A 2 6.42 3.71 -11.94
C VAL A 2 6.17 3.60 -10.43
N TYR A 3 7.24 3.54 -9.65
CA TYR A 3 7.22 3.52 -8.18
C TYR A 3 8.28 4.48 -7.63
N ASP A 4 8.23 4.79 -6.34
CA ASP A 4 9.15 5.72 -5.67
C ASP A 4 10.64 5.40 -5.89
N ASN A 5 10.97 4.11 -6.04
CA ASN A 5 12.34 3.64 -6.26
C ASN A 5 12.68 3.30 -7.72
N GLY A 6 11.82 3.66 -8.68
CA GLY A 6 12.11 3.56 -10.12
C GLY A 6 11.03 2.86 -10.95
N LEU A 7 11.46 2.14 -12.00
CA LEU A 7 10.56 1.48 -12.94
C LEU A 7 10.45 -0.02 -12.67
N ARG A 8 9.23 -0.55 -12.72
CA ARG A 8 8.96 -1.99 -12.73
C ARG A 8 8.36 -2.41 -14.07
N LEU A 9 9.03 -3.36 -14.71
CA LEU A 9 8.60 -3.99 -15.96
C LEU A 9 8.26 -5.45 -15.67
N PHE A 10 7.04 -5.85 -15.98
CA PHE A 10 6.57 -7.22 -15.86
C PHE A 10 6.07 -7.72 -17.21
N VAL A 11 6.63 -8.83 -17.69
CA VAL A 11 6.27 -9.42 -18.99
C VAL A 11 5.98 -10.90 -18.77
N LYS A 12 4.73 -11.30 -19.00
CA LYS A 12 4.25 -12.69 -18.88
C LYS A 12 3.76 -13.24 -20.21
N GLY A 13 3.88 -14.55 -20.40
CA GLY A 13 3.37 -15.25 -21.57
C GLY A 13 4.26 -16.40 -22.04
N TYR A 14 3.98 -16.88 -23.24
CA TYR A 14 4.72 -17.96 -23.89
C TYR A 14 6.18 -17.57 -24.15
N ASN A 15 7.12 -18.46 -23.75
CA ASN A 15 8.54 -18.16 -23.71
C ASN A 15 9.19 -18.05 -25.11
N GLU A 16 8.59 -18.61 -26.16
CA GLU A 16 9.16 -18.66 -27.51
C GLU A 16 9.46 -17.27 -28.09
N LYS A 17 8.67 -16.25 -27.74
CA LYS A 17 8.82 -14.87 -28.26
C LYS A 17 8.91 -13.80 -27.17
N LEU A 18 8.85 -14.18 -25.89
CA LEU A 18 8.83 -13.23 -24.78
C LEU A 18 10.07 -12.31 -24.79
N HIS A 19 11.24 -12.87 -25.11
CA HIS A 19 12.49 -12.11 -25.21
C HIS A 19 12.43 -11.00 -26.27
N LEU A 20 11.78 -11.23 -27.42
CA LEU A 20 11.62 -10.22 -28.47
C LEU A 20 10.74 -9.05 -28.00
N ILE A 21 9.74 -9.33 -27.17
CA ILE A 21 8.87 -8.30 -26.58
C ILE A 21 9.67 -7.47 -25.57
N VAL A 22 10.46 -8.13 -24.71
CA VAL A 22 11.32 -7.44 -23.75
C VAL A 22 12.31 -6.52 -24.46
N GLU A 23 12.97 -7.00 -25.52
CA GLU A 23 13.88 -6.19 -26.34
C GLU A 23 13.18 -4.98 -26.96
N ALA A 24 12.00 -5.18 -27.57
CA ALA A 24 11.22 -4.10 -28.17
C ALA A 24 10.79 -3.03 -27.16
N ILE A 25 10.40 -3.44 -25.95
CA ILE A 25 10.04 -2.49 -24.87
C ILE A 25 11.26 -1.68 -24.46
N VAL A 26 12.42 -2.33 -24.28
CA VAL A 26 13.66 -1.65 -23.88
C VAL A 26 14.15 -0.69 -24.97
N GLU A 27 14.08 -1.09 -26.25
CA GLU A 27 14.34 -0.18 -27.36
C GLU A 27 13.39 1.01 -27.36
N GLY A 28 12.10 0.79 -27.10
CA GLY A 28 11.10 1.84 -26.92
C GLY A 28 11.48 2.81 -25.79
N MET A 29 11.91 2.28 -24.63
CA MET A 29 12.30 3.10 -23.47
C MET A 29 13.51 3.99 -23.77
N VAL A 30 14.53 3.46 -24.45
CA VAL A 30 15.74 4.23 -24.81
C VAL A 30 15.43 5.26 -25.90
N SER A 31 14.51 4.95 -26.81
CA SER A 31 14.16 5.81 -27.94
C SER A 31 12.98 6.76 -27.68
N VAL A 32 12.34 6.67 -26.50
CA VAL A 32 11.08 7.35 -26.20
C VAL A 32 11.16 8.86 -26.42
N GLY A 33 12.30 9.49 -26.12
CA GLY A 33 12.50 10.93 -26.33
C GLY A 33 12.28 11.39 -27.78
N ALA A 34 12.43 10.49 -28.76
CA ALA A 34 12.17 10.77 -30.18
C ALA A 34 10.71 10.60 -30.59
N THR A 35 9.90 9.87 -29.80
CA THR A 35 8.49 9.59 -30.10
C THR A 35 7.52 10.48 -29.32
N LEU A 36 8.00 11.24 -28.34
CA LEU A 36 7.19 12.18 -27.56
C LEU A 36 6.63 13.32 -28.45
N CYS A 37 5.33 13.61 -28.29
CA CYS A 37 4.66 14.77 -28.86
C CYS A 37 3.96 15.59 -27.77
N GLU A 38 3.74 16.88 -28.03
CA GLU A 38 3.00 17.78 -27.13
C GLU A 38 1.62 17.24 -26.81
N CYS A 39 0.93 16.68 -27.81
CA CYS A 39 -0.36 16.02 -27.64
C CYS A 39 -0.36 14.98 -26.51
N LEU A 40 0.63 14.10 -26.51
CA LEU A 40 0.75 13.00 -25.57
C LEU A 40 1.07 13.52 -24.17
N LEU A 41 1.95 14.53 -24.08
CA LEU A 41 2.26 15.17 -22.80
C LEU A 41 1.01 15.80 -22.19
N THR A 42 0.27 16.62 -22.94
CA THR A 42 -0.94 17.28 -22.43
C THR A 42 -1.95 16.27 -21.90
N THR A 43 -2.27 15.22 -22.66
CA THR A 43 -3.21 14.18 -22.22
C THR A 43 -2.72 13.46 -20.97
N TYR A 44 -1.43 13.13 -20.87
CA TYR A 44 -0.91 12.47 -19.67
C TYR A 44 -0.88 13.39 -18.45
N LEU A 45 -0.60 14.68 -18.61
CA LEU A 45 -0.64 15.64 -17.50
C LEU A 45 -2.08 15.80 -16.98
N GLU A 46 -3.07 15.86 -17.87
CA GLU A 46 -4.50 15.90 -17.51
C GLU A 46 -4.91 14.65 -16.74
N MET A 47 -4.68 13.45 -17.30
CA MET A 47 -5.00 12.17 -16.64
C MET A 47 -4.28 12.00 -15.30
N GLN A 48 -3.02 12.44 -15.20
CA GLN A 48 -2.27 12.37 -13.94
C GLN A 48 -2.79 13.38 -12.92
N GLY A 49 -3.23 14.56 -13.37
CA GLY A 49 -3.88 15.57 -12.54
C GLY A 49 -5.17 15.04 -11.92
N GLU A 50 -6.06 14.47 -12.74
CA GLU A 50 -7.29 13.80 -12.29
C GLU A 50 -6.99 12.69 -11.28
N SER A 51 -5.97 11.86 -11.57
CA SER A 51 -5.55 10.80 -10.64
C SER A 51 -5.09 11.35 -9.29
N TYR A 52 -4.31 12.42 -9.26
CA TYR A 52 -3.90 13.04 -8.00
C TYR A 52 -5.07 13.68 -7.25
N LEU A 53 -5.98 14.36 -7.96
CA LEU A 53 -7.19 14.91 -7.34
C LEU A 53 -8.07 13.81 -6.74
N LYS A 54 -8.23 12.68 -7.43
CA LYS A 54 -8.95 11.52 -6.89
C LYS A 54 -8.32 10.98 -5.61
N LEU A 55 -6.98 10.84 -5.58
CA LEU A 55 -6.26 10.41 -4.37
C LEU A 55 -6.47 11.39 -3.20
N LEU A 56 -6.44 12.69 -3.47
CA LEU A 56 -6.63 13.74 -2.46
C LEU A 56 -8.07 13.79 -1.95
N LYS A 57 -9.06 13.52 -2.80
CA LYS A 57 -10.48 13.44 -2.45
C LYS A 57 -10.88 12.13 -1.77
N CYS A 58 -9.98 11.15 -1.65
CA CYS A 58 -10.24 9.89 -0.96
C CYS A 58 -9.58 9.89 0.43
N PRO A 59 -10.35 10.02 1.54
CA PRO A 59 -9.78 10.18 2.88
C PRO A 59 -8.87 9.04 3.34
N SER A 60 -9.16 7.80 2.94
CA SER A 60 -8.34 6.63 3.25
C SER A 60 -7.00 6.63 2.52
N GLN A 61 -6.99 7.05 1.24
CA GLN A 61 -5.78 7.18 0.45
C GLN A 61 -4.94 8.38 0.93
N LEU A 62 -5.57 9.50 1.27
CA LEU A 62 -4.91 10.65 1.87
C LEU A 62 -4.29 10.32 3.23
N ALA A 63 -4.99 9.57 4.09
CA ALA A 63 -4.43 9.09 5.35
C ALA A 63 -3.17 8.22 5.13
N THR A 64 -3.20 7.40 4.08
CA THR A 64 -2.05 6.57 3.68
C THR A 64 -0.88 7.40 3.17
N ASP A 65 -1.13 8.45 2.37
CA ASP A 65 -0.09 9.40 1.94
C ASP A 65 0.56 10.12 3.13
N ILE A 66 -0.25 10.67 4.03
CA ILE A 66 0.23 11.33 5.26
C ILE A 66 1.07 10.34 6.08
N LEU A 67 0.64 9.08 6.22
CA LEU A 67 1.38 8.05 6.94
C LEU A 67 2.75 7.81 6.31
N ALA A 68 2.81 7.59 5.00
CA ALA A 68 4.06 7.38 4.28
C ALA A 68 5.02 8.57 4.47
N ARG A 69 4.50 9.80 4.48
CA ARG A 69 5.29 11.02 4.64
C ARG A 69 5.80 11.24 6.06
N VAL A 70 4.98 10.96 7.07
CA VAL A 70 5.37 10.99 8.49
C VAL A 70 6.44 9.94 8.76
N LEU A 71 6.28 8.73 8.21
CA LEU A 71 7.27 7.66 8.31
C LEU A 71 8.54 7.95 7.51
N GLY A 72 8.46 8.85 6.52
CA GLY A 72 9.59 9.27 5.69
C GLY A 72 9.88 8.37 4.51
N GLU A 73 8.88 7.59 4.09
CA GLU A 73 8.93 6.69 2.93
C GLU A 73 8.83 7.47 1.63
N ASN A 74 7.83 8.34 1.53
CA ASN A 74 7.68 9.28 0.42
C ASN A 74 7.93 10.71 0.94
N PRO A 75 8.93 11.44 0.40
CA PRO A 75 9.15 12.82 0.80
C PRO A 75 8.20 13.82 0.13
N TRP A 76 7.52 13.43 -0.95
CA TRP A 76 6.70 14.34 -1.78
C TRP A 76 5.22 14.19 -1.46
N ALA A 77 4.55 15.29 -1.12
CA ALA A 77 3.10 15.28 -0.94
C ALA A 77 2.40 15.13 -2.30
N THR A 78 1.30 14.38 -2.35
CA THR A 78 0.48 14.24 -3.57
C THR A 78 0.06 15.61 -4.14
N ILE A 79 -0.22 16.59 -3.27
CA ILE A 79 -0.52 17.95 -3.73
C ILE A 79 0.69 18.65 -4.36
N ASP A 80 1.89 18.48 -3.82
CA ASP A 80 3.08 19.11 -4.40
C ASP A 80 3.37 18.51 -5.78
N GLN A 81 3.09 17.21 -5.95
CA GLN A 81 3.16 16.52 -7.24
C GLN A 81 2.13 17.07 -8.22
N TYR A 82 0.86 17.25 -7.79
CA TYR A 82 -0.20 17.87 -8.58
C TYR A 82 0.18 19.28 -9.05
N LYS A 83 0.62 20.14 -8.13
CA LYS A 83 1.03 21.51 -8.44
C LYS A 83 2.19 21.56 -9.42
N SER A 84 3.11 20.61 -9.34
CA SER A 84 4.27 20.55 -10.22
C SER A 84 3.91 20.19 -11.67
N LEU A 85 2.74 19.59 -11.93
CA LEU A 85 2.34 19.17 -13.28
C LEU A 85 2.28 20.34 -14.27
N LYS A 86 1.82 21.53 -13.83
CA LYS A 86 1.70 22.72 -14.68
C LYS A 86 3.03 23.29 -15.15
N ASP A 87 4.10 22.99 -14.45
CA ASP A 87 5.45 23.49 -14.74
C ASP A 87 6.25 22.53 -15.63
N ILE A 88 5.73 21.32 -15.91
CA ILE A 88 6.42 20.32 -16.73
C ILE A 88 6.34 20.71 -18.20
N THR A 89 7.50 20.94 -18.82
CA THR A 89 7.57 21.20 -20.25
C THR A 89 8.00 19.97 -21.06
N MET A 90 7.75 19.99 -22.36
CA MET A 90 8.25 18.96 -23.28
C MET A 90 9.77 18.83 -23.30
N GLU A 91 10.49 19.94 -23.10
CA GLU A 91 11.94 19.91 -23.01
C GLU A 91 12.40 19.19 -21.75
N ASP A 92 11.74 19.42 -20.62
CA ASP A 92 12.03 18.72 -19.36
C ASP A 92 11.82 17.21 -19.51
N LEU A 93 10.72 16.80 -20.15
CA LEU A 93 10.44 15.38 -20.39
C LEU A 93 11.47 14.73 -21.32
N LYS A 94 11.93 15.43 -22.37
CA LYS A 94 12.99 14.94 -23.27
C LYS A 94 14.32 14.79 -22.54
N VAL A 95 14.68 15.78 -21.72
CA VAL A 95 15.89 15.73 -20.89
C VAL A 95 15.80 14.59 -19.89
N PHE A 96 14.64 14.39 -19.25
CA PHE A 96 14.40 13.29 -18.33
C PHE A 96 14.51 11.93 -19.05
N ALA A 97 13.86 11.75 -20.19
CA ALA A 97 13.92 10.52 -21.00
C ALA A 97 15.36 10.15 -21.40
N GLN A 98 16.20 11.14 -21.70
CA GLN A 98 17.61 10.90 -22.00
C GLN A 98 18.46 10.55 -20.77
N LYS A 99 18.09 11.08 -19.59
CA LYS A 99 18.82 10.85 -18.33
C LYS A 99 18.46 9.54 -17.67
N LEU A 100 17.19 9.13 -17.74
CA LEU A 100 16.65 7.98 -17.03
C LEU A 100 17.44 6.67 -17.25
N PRO A 101 17.82 6.27 -18.49
CA PRO A 101 18.57 5.03 -18.69
C PRO A 101 20.08 5.15 -18.42
N GLN A 102 20.61 6.32 -18.04
CA GLN A 102 22.06 6.53 -17.93
C GLN A 102 22.69 5.83 -16.72
N GLU A 103 22.03 5.89 -15.56
CA GLU A 103 22.50 5.27 -14.32
C GLU A 103 21.37 4.45 -13.71
N MET A 104 21.52 3.12 -13.65
CA MET A 104 20.47 2.22 -13.19
C MET A 104 21.01 1.17 -12.23
N TYR A 105 20.12 0.71 -11.35
CA TYR A 105 20.31 -0.50 -10.57
C TYR A 105 19.17 -1.46 -10.90
N ILE A 106 19.50 -2.57 -11.55
CA ILE A 106 18.51 -3.49 -12.13
C ILE A 106 18.43 -4.75 -11.27
N LYS A 107 17.25 -4.97 -10.69
CA LYS A 107 16.84 -6.27 -10.14
C LYS A 107 15.94 -6.94 -11.17
N ALA A 108 16.23 -8.20 -11.51
CA ALA A 108 15.44 -8.96 -12.47
C ALA A 108 15.13 -10.34 -11.90
N LEU A 109 13.88 -10.78 -12.11
CA LEU A 109 13.44 -12.15 -11.88
C LEU A 109 13.04 -12.72 -13.24
N VAL A 110 13.63 -13.87 -13.60
CA VAL A 110 13.20 -14.66 -14.74
C VAL A 110 12.86 -16.05 -14.21
N GLN A 111 11.59 -16.43 -14.33
CA GLN A 111 11.06 -17.67 -13.78
C GLN A 111 10.07 -18.29 -14.76
N GLY A 112 10.08 -19.62 -14.86
CA GLY A 112 9.31 -20.39 -15.84
C GLY A 112 10.21 -21.26 -16.72
N ASN A 113 9.75 -21.52 -17.96
CA ASN A 113 10.44 -22.42 -18.90
C ASN A 113 11.66 -21.76 -19.56
N TYR A 114 12.71 -21.50 -18.78
CA TYR A 114 13.97 -20.93 -19.24
C TYR A 114 15.16 -21.77 -18.76
N THR A 115 16.22 -21.77 -19.58
CA THR A 115 17.53 -22.29 -19.19
C THR A 115 18.40 -21.13 -18.71
N GLU A 116 19.35 -21.39 -17.84
CA GLU A 116 20.31 -20.37 -17.38
C GLU A 116 21.00 -19.64 -18.55
N GLU A 117 21.41 -20.38 -19.59
CA GLU A 117 22.03 -19.81 -20.79
C GLU A 117 21.08 -18.87 -21.56
N SER A 118 19.80 -19.24 -21.70
CA SER A 118 18.82 -18.37 -22.36
C SER A 118 18.51 -17.12 -21.53
N VAL A 119 18.45 -17.22 -20.20
CA VAL A 119 18.31 -16.05 -19.32
C VAL A 119 19.49 -15.10 -19.49
N HIS A 120 20.72 -15.60 -19.46
CA HIS A 120 21.91 -14.77 -19.66
C HIS A 120 21.89 -14.04 -21.00
N LYS A 121 21.41 -14.68 -22.07
CA LYS A 121 21.26 -14.03 -23.38
C LYS A 121 20.25 -12.88 -23.33
N VAL A 122 19.07 -13.09 -22.74
CA VAL A 122 18.04 -12.05 -22.62
C VAL A 122 18.55 -10.87 -21.81
N ILE A 123 19.11 -11.12 -20.61
CA ILE A 123 19.62 -10.04 -19.75
C ILE A 123 20.79 -9.30 -20.41
N SER A 124 21.71 -10.02 -21.07
CA SER A 124 22.82 -9.38 -21.80
C SER A 124 22.32 -8.50 -22.94
N SER A 125 21.28 -8.95 -23.66
CA SER A 125 20.62 -8.17 -24.71
C SER A 125 20.03 -6.88 -24.14
N VAL A 126 19.24 -6.98 -23.06
CA VAL A 126 18.65 -5.83 -22.35
C VAL A 126 19.72 -4.83 -21.89
N LEU A 127 20.79 -5.31 -21.24
CA LEU A 127 21.89 -4.45 -20.79
C LEU A 127 22.61 -3.77 -21.96
N SER A 128 22.80 -4.48 -23.09
CA SER A 128 23.44 -3.94 -24.28
C SER A 128 22.60 -2.86 -24.99
N LEU A 129 21.27 -2.95 -24.88
CA LEU A 129 20.33 -1.97 -25.41
C LEU A 129 20.25 -0.74 -24.50
N LEU A 130 20.11 -0.94 -23.18
CA LEU A 130 20.05 0.15 -22.20
C LEU A 130 21.33 0.97 -22.16
N LYS A 131 22.51 0.30 -22.22
CA LYS A 131 23.83 0.93 -22.06
C LYS A 131 23.93 1.80 -20.80
N CYS A 132 23.27 1.35 -19.74
CA CYS A 132 23.27 2.02 -18.45
C CYS A 132 24.57 1.76 -17.68
N GLU A 133 25.04 2.76 -16.96
CA GLU A 133 26.08 2.63 -15.95
C GLU A 133 25.47 2.23 -14.59
N PRO A 134 26.25 1.61 -13.68
CA PRO A 134 25.80 1.36 -12.33
C PRO A 134 25.47 2.66 -11.57
N ILE A 135 24.41 2.64 -10.77
CA ILE A 135 24.07 3.79 -9.91
C ILE A 135 25.22 4.13 -8.95
N LYS A 136 25.60 5.41 -8.87
CA LYS A 136 26.71 5.86 -8.03
C LYS A 136 26.35 5.99 -6.55
N ASP A 137 25.14 6.46 -6.28
CA ASP A 137 24.65 6.64 -4.91
C ASP A 137 23.63 5.54 -4.57
N HIS A 138 24.12 4.46 -3.97
CA HIS A 138 23.27 3.36 -3.51
C HIS A 138 22.25 3.78 -2.45
N ARG A 139 22.41 4.96 -1.82
CA ARG A 139 21.42 5.49 -0.87
C ARG A 139 20.07 5.79 -1.54
N LEU A 140 20.06 6.03 -2.85
CA LEU A 140 18.84 6.24 -3.63
C LEU A 140 18.02 4.95 -3.77
N VAL A 141 18.60 3.79 -3.45
CA VAL A 141 17.95 2.48 -3.51
C VAL A 141 17.54 1.99 -2.10
N GLU A 142 18.10 2.57 -1.05
CA GLU A 142 17.82 2.22 0.35
C GLU A 142 16.59 2.98 0.86
N ASN A 143 15.47 2.28 1.00
CA ASN A 143 14.31 2.85 1.68
C ASN A 143 14.50 2.74 3.20
N ARG A 144 14.13 3.80 3.92
CA ARG A 144 14.32 3.92 5.37
C ARG A 144 13.16 4.69 5.98
N ILE A 145 12.76 4.32 7.19
CA ILE A 145 11.64 4.93 7.92
C ILE A 145 12.10 5.48 9.26
N VAL A 146 11.39 6.46 9.81
CA VAL A 146 11.68 6.98 11.15
C VAL A 146 11.24 5.99 12.24
N LYS A 147 11.98 5.98 13.35
CA LYS A 147 11.54 5.38 14.60
C LYS A 147 10.53 6.32 15.24
N LEU A 148 9.31 5.86 15.42
CA LEU A 148 8.29 6.59 16.14
C LEU A 148 8.71 6.78 17.61
N PRO A 149 8.40 7.93 18.23
CA PRO A 149 8.67 8.16 19.64
C PRO A 149 7.76 7.31 20.54
N GLN A 150 7.97 7.40 21.85
CA GLN A 150 7.14 6.71 22.86
C GLN A 150 5.85 7.45 23.20
N HIS A 151 5.78 8.75 22.88
CA HIS A 151 4.50 9.45 22.94
C HIS A 151 3.67 9.09 21.71
N ARG A 152 2.35 9.33 21.78
CA ARG A 152 1.40 9.04 20.70
C ARG A 152 1.13 10.31 19.87
N PRO A 153 1.92 10.59 18.82
CA PRO A 153 1.62 11.69 17.90
C PRO A 153 0.28 11.47 17.21
N VAL A 154 -0.43 12.58 16.99
CA VAL A 154 -1.68 12.63 16.24
C VAL A 154 -1.52 13.69 15.17
N PHE A 155 -1.74 13.31 13.92
CA PHE A 155 -1.84 14.24 12.79
C PHE A 155 -3.30 14.31 12.39
N CYS A 156 -3.87 15.51 12.40
CA CYS A 156 -5.22 15.77 11.97
C CYS A 156 -5.14 16.59 10.69
N TYR A 157 -5.83 16.14 9.65
CA TYR A 157 -6.06 16.88 8.42
C TYR A 157 -7.55 17.14 8.30
N ASP A 158 -7.90 18.41 8.20
CA ASP A 158 -9.26 18.81 7.88
C ASP A 158 -9.43 18.78 6.36
N THR A 159 -10.48 18.11 5.88
CA THR A 159 -10.79 18.04 4.44
C THR A 159 -11.96 18.94 4.06
N ALA A 160 -12.32 19.95 4.87
CA ALA A 160 -13.36 20.92 4.56
C ALA A 160 -13.20 21.51 3.14
N CYS A 161 -11.96 21.75 2.71
CA CYS A 161 -11.64 22.25 1.37
C CYS A 161 -11.73 21.19 0.23
N LEU A 162 -11.94 19.91 0.55
CA LEU A 162 -12.02 18.80 -0.40
C LEU A 162 -13.43 18.23 -0.53
N HIS A 163 -14.40 18.74 0.24
CA HIS A 163 -15.80 18.30 0.24
C HIS A 163 -16.00 16.78 0.41
N THR A 164 -15.04 16.10 1.04
CA THR A 164 -15.19 14.67 1.30
C THR A 164 -16.13 14.49 2.48
N THR A 165 -17.15 13.65 2.36
CA THR A 165 -18.15 13.44 3.42
C THR A 165 -17.70 12.40 4.44
N THR A 166 -16.68 11.61 4.11
CA THR A 166 -16.20 10.50 4.92
C THR A 166 -15.02 10.92 5.80
N THR A 167 -15.03 10.43 7.04
CA THR A 167 -13.92 10.60 7.98
C THR A 167 -13.14 9.31 8.09
N THR A 168 -11.82 9.37 7.90
CA THR A 168 -10.93 8.22 8.10
C THR A 168 -10.04 8.44 9.32
N ILE A 169 -9.99 7.44 10.21
CA ILE A 169 -9.10 7.42 11.37
C ILE A 169 -8.23 6.18 11.27
N THR A 170 -6.92 6.39 11.17
CA THR A 170 -5.92 5.32 11.06
C THR A 170 -4.94 5.38 12.22
N ASN A 171 -4.95 4.35 13.06
CA ASN A 171 -3.91 4.13 14.06
C ASN A 171 -2.85 3.19 13.48
N PHE A 172 -1.64 3.71 13.32
CA PHE A 172 -0.47 2.93 12.95
C PHE A 172 0.35 2.57 14.19
N TYR A 173 0.71 1.30 14.32
CA TYR A 173 1.54 0.80 15.40
C TYR A 173 2.85 0.26 14.83
N GLN A 174 3.93 0.99 15.05
CA GLN A 174 5.27 0.53 14.75
C GLN A 174 5.75 -0.40 15.85
N ILE A 175 6.20 -1.59 15.46
CA ILE A 175 6.70 -2.61 16.38
C ILE A 175 8.23 -2.51 16.41
N GLU A 176 8.94 -3.49 15.86
CA GLU A 176 10.40 -3.51 15.81
C GLU A 176 10.87 -4.25 14.54
N ALA A 177 12.08 -4.80 14.60
CA ALA A 177 12.69 -5.55 13.52
C ALA A 177 11.84 -6.76 13.14
N ASN A 178 11.69 -6.93 11.84
CA ASN A 178 10.93 -7.99 11.25
C ASN A 178 11.56 -9.37 11.49
N SER A 179 10.73 -10.36 11.70
CA SER A 179 11.09 -11.77 11.63
C SER A 179 9.88 -12.60 11.26
N LEU A 180 10.09 -13.75 10.64
CA LEU A 180 9.00 -14.69 10.30
C LEU A 180 8.14 -15.07 11.51
N ARG A 181 8.73 -15.05 12.72
CA ARG A 181 7.98 -15.29 13.95
C ARG A 181 7.07 -14.14 14.33
N VAL A 182 7.52 -12.90 14.17
CA VAL A 182 6.70 -11.71 14.42
C VAL A 182 5.58 -11.66 13.39
N GLU A 183 5.89 -11.86 12.11
CA GLU A 183 4.87 -11.93 11.04
C GLU A 183 3.82 -12.99 11.32
N ALA A 184 4.24 -14.24 11.63
CA ALA A 184 3.29 -15.32 11.94
C ALA A 184 2.37 -15.02 13.13
N ILE A 185 2.88 -14.33 14.17
CA ILE A 185 2.04 -13.90 15.30
C ILE A 185 1.08 -12.79 14.86
N LEU A 186 1.52 -11.87 14.01
CA LEU A 186 0.67 -10.79 13.51
C LEU A 186 -0.39 -11.29 12.54
N ASP A 187 -0.11 -12.27 11.68
CA ASP A 187 -1.12 -12.88 10.81
C ASP A 187 -2.23 -13.52 11.65
N LEU A 188 -1.87 -14.23 12.74
CA LEU A 188 -2.85 -14.75 13.69
C LEU A 188 -3.70 -13.61 14.23
N LEU A 189 -3.06 -12.58 14.80
CA LEU A 189 -3.79 -11.44 15.35
C LEU A 189 -4.65 -10.73 14.28
N ASN A 190 -4.21 -10.71 13.02
CA ASN A 190 -4.94 -10.14 11.89
C ASN A 190 -6.30 -10.81 11.70
N THR A 191 -6.40 -12.14 11.88
CA THR A 191 -7.70 -12.83 11.80
C THR A 191 -8.66 -12.42 12.92
N LEU A 192 -8.15 -11.93 14.06
CA LEU A 192 -8.99 -11.41 15.15
C LEU A 192 -9.34 -9.94 14.93
N PHE A 193 -8.39 -9.13 14.46
CA PHE A 193 -8.62 -7.71 14.19
C PHE A 193 -9.67 -7.51 13.08
N ASN A 194 -9.62 -8.33 12.03
CA ASN A 194 -10.56 -8.29 10.91
C ASN A 194 -11.79 -9.20 11.12
N SER A 195 -12.10 -9.58 12.36
CA SER A 195 -13.30 -10.38 12.64
C SER A 195 -14.54 -9.50 12.76
N PRO A 196 -15.55 -9.62 11.87
CA PRO A 196 -16.74 -8.78 11.87
C PRO A 196 -17.51 -8.79 13.18
N ASP A 197 -17.58 -9.98 13.79
CA ASP A 197 -18.20 -10.18 15.09
C ASP A 197 -17.56 -9.35 16.21
N LEU A 198 -16.26 -9.02 16.11
CA LEU A 198 -15.55 -8.29 17.15
C LEU A 198 -15.68 -6.78 16.95
N TYR A 199 -15.57 -6.26 15.73
CA TYR A 199 -15.69 -4.82 15.50
C TYR A 199 -17.15 -4.34 15.50
N LEU A 200 -18.07 -5.05 14.83
CA LEU A 200 -19.51 -4.68 14.78
C LEU A 200 -20.14 -4.69 16.17
N LYS A 201 -19.77 -5.64 17.03
CA LYS A 201 -20.29 -5.70 18.41
C LYS A 201 -19.66 -4.66 19.36
N LYS A 202 -18.57 -3.99 18.96
CA LYS A 202 -17.81 -3.13 19.87
C LYS A 202 -17.80 -1.66 19.49
N LEU A 203 -17.68 -1.36 18.20
CA LEU A 203 -17.68 0.02 17.72
C LEU A 203 -18.89 0.33 16.84
N GLY A 204 -19.58 -0.68 16.32
CA GLY A 204 -20.70 -0.50 15.39
C GLY A 204 -20.27 -0.16 13.96
N GLU A 205 -18.96 -0.06 13.73
CA GLU A 205 -18.34 0.34 12.46
C GLU A 205 -17.25 -0.67 12.08
N GLU A 206 -16.98 -0.76 10.77
CA GLU A 206 -15.95 -1.64 10.24
C GLU A 206 -14.54 -1.16 10.60
N ILE A 207 -13.75 -2.08 11.17
CA ILE A 207 -12.33 -1.86 11.42
C ILE A 207 -11.53 -2.73 10.48
N ASN A 208 -10.65 -2.05 9.75
CA ASN A 208 -9.78 -2.62 8.76
C ASN A 208 -8.35 -2.70 9.30
N GLY A 209 -7.86 -3.93 9.52
CA GLY A 209 -6.55 -4.24 10.09
C GLY A 209 -5.55 -4.81 9.07
N TRP A 210 -4.39 -4.17 8.90
CA TRP A 210 -3.38 -4.61 7.93
C TRP A 210 -1.96 -4.65 8.52
N VAL A 211 -1.21 -5.69 8.17
CA VAL A 211 0.21 -5.83 8.50
C VAL A 211 1.05 -5.15 7.42
N HIS A 212 1.98 -4.30 7.83
CA HIS A 212 2.94 -3.64 6.94
C HIS A 212 4.34 -4.09 7.27
N VAL A 213 5.09 -4.59 6.29
CA VAL A 213 6.53 -4.85 6.44
C VAL A 213 7.28 -3.93 5.50
N LYS A 214 8.03 -2.98 6.08
CA LYS A 214 8.74 -1.97 5.30
C LYS A 214 10.20 -1.91 5.75
N ASN A 215 11.10 -2.32 4.85
CA ASN A 215 12.56 -2.33 5.07
C ASN A 215 12.98 -3.07 6.34
N GLY A 216 12.36 -4.21 6.60
CA GLY A 216 12.61 -5.02 7.77
C GLY A 216 12.09 -4.43 9.09
N ILE A 217 11.22 -3.41 9.05
CA ILE A 217 10.46 -2.94 10.21
C ILE A 217 8.99 -3.28 10.02
N VAL A 218 8.38 -3.79 11.08
CA VAL A 218 6.97 -4.17 11.06
C VAL A 218 6.11 -3.05 11.62
N GLY A 219 5.03 -2.76 10.91
CA GLY A 219 3.94 -1.90 11.31
C GLY A 219 2.62 -2.63 11.23
N TYR A 220 1.62 -2.12 11.94
CA TYR A 220 0.25 -2.62 11.86
C TYR A 220 -0.70 -1.42 11.83
N THR A 221 -1.64 -1.38 10.89
CA THR A 221 -2.67 -0.34 10.83
C THR A 221 -4.00 -0.89 11.31
N LEU A 222 -4.74 -0.08 12.07
CA LEU A 222 -6.17 -0.24 12.29
C LEU A 222 -6.85 1.03 11.77
N THR A 223 -7.72 0.87 10.78
CA THR A 223 -8.39 1.97 10.09
C THR A 223 -9.90 1.84 10.23
N VAL A 224 -10.57 2.95 10.48
CA VAL A 224 -12.04 3.07 10.43
C VAL A 224 -12.40 4.17 9.44
N ASN A 225 -13.35 3.86 8.56
CA ASN A 225 -13.96 4.82 7.65
C ASN A 225 -15.40 5.07 8.12
N LEU A 226 -15.76 6.34 8.29
CA LEU A 226 -17.03 6.75 8.86
C LEU A 226 -17.76 7.63 7.86
N LYS A 227 -19.06 7.41 7.66
CA LYS A 227 -19.89 8.18 6.71
C LYS A 227 -20.41 9.51 7.26
N GLU A 228 -20.08 9.84 8.51
CA GLU A 228 -20.47 11.10 9.17
C GLU A 228 -19.29 12.08 9.24
N THR A 229 -19.61 13.38 9.33
CA THR A 229 -18.66 14.43 9.71
C THR A 229 -18.34 14.33 11.20
N PHE A 230 -17.06 14.22 11.54
CA PHE A 230 -16.62 14.21 12.94
C PHE A 230 -16.00 15.54 13.31
N GLU A 231 -16.48 16.18 14.38
CA GLU A 231 -15.64 17.17 15.07
C GLU A 231 -14.36 16.48 15.58
N GLU A 232 -13.25 17.22 15.68
CA GLU A 232 -11.96 16.69 16.14
C GLU A 232 -12.07 15.90 17.46
N ASP A 233 -12.93 16.34 18.38
CA ASP A 233 -13.08 15.69 19.68
C ASP A 233 -13.73 14.31 19.57
N ARG A 234 -14.64 14.11 18.60
CA ARG A 234 -15.21 12.79 18.31
C ARG A 234 -14.19 11.91 17.58
N ALA A 235 -13.34 12.48 16.73
CA ALA A 235 -12.24 11.73 16.12
C ALA A 235 -11.24 11.24 17.19
N LYS A 236 -10.90 12.08 18.18
CA LYS A 236 -10.10 11.68 19.36
C LYS A 236 -10.81 10.61 20.19
N GLN A 237 -12.14 10.66 20.31
CA GLN A 237 -12.88 9.60 20.97
C GLN A 237 -12.76 8.27 20.21
N MET A 238 -12.97 8.28 18.89
CA MET A 238 -12.85 7.09 18.05
C MET A 238 -11.43 6.50 18.08
N GLN A 239 -10.39 7.33 18.04
CA GLN A 239 -9.00 6.89 18.25
C GLN A 239 -8.86 6.08 19.56
N ASN A 240 -9.45 6.57 20.65
CA ASN A 240 -9.43 5.86 21.94
C ASN A 240 -10.26 4.57 21.90
N GLU A 241 -11.36 4.53 21.13
CA GLU A 241 -12.16 3.32 20.96
C GLU A 241 -11.41 2.25 20.17
N ILE A 242 -10.67 2.62 19.12
CA ILE A 242 -9.75 1.73 18.38
C ILE A 242 -8.69 1.18 19.34
N GLU A 243 -8.12 2.02 20.20
CA GLU A 243 -7.12 1.59 21.19
C GLU A 243 -7.71 0.60 22.22
N VAL A 244 -8.92 0.86 22.69
CA VAL A 244 -9.65 -0.05 23.60
C VAL A 244 -9.97 -1.37 22.89
N PHE A 245 -10.36 -1.33 21.61
CA PHE A 245 -10.57 -2.51 20.78
C PHE A 245 -9.27 -3.30 20.63
N ARG A 246 -8.15 -2.63 20.30
CA ARG A 246 -6.84 -3.26 20.18
C ARG A 246 -6.47 -4.01 21.46
N CYS A 247 -6.57 -3.32 22.60
CA CYS A 247 -6.29 -3.92 23.90
C CYS A 247 -7.18 -5.15 24.17
N LYS A 248 -8.48 -5.08 23.87
CA LYS A 248 -9.41 -6.21 24.05
C LYS A 248 -9.04 -7.40 23.17
N VAL A 249 -8.75 -7.17 21.88
CA VAL A 249 -8.31 -8.23 20.96
C VAL A 249 -7.03 -8.89 21.48
N CYS A 250 -6.06 -8.10 21.95
CA CYS A 250 -4.83 -8.63 22.56
C CYS A 250 -5.07 -9.43 23.86
N MET A 251 -6.20 -9.24 24.55
CA MET A 251 -6.56 -10.06 25.73
C MET A 251 -7.19 -11.41 25.35
N ILE A 252 -7.75 -11.55 24.14
CA ILE A 252 -8.42 -12.79 23.70
C ILE A 252 -7.47 -14.00 23.78
N PRO A 253 -6.23 -13.94 23.23
CA PRO A 253 -5.30 -15.05 23.36
C PRO A 253 -5.00 -15.44 24.80
N MET A 254 -5.09 -14.53 25.77
CA MET A 254 -4.85 -14.86 27.19
C MET A 254 -5.96 -15.73 27.78
N GLN A 255 -7.20 -15.42 27.42
CA GLN A 255 -8.41 -16.05 27.96
C GLN A 255 -8.81 -17.32 27.21
N MET A 256 -8.30 -17.50 26.00
CA MET A 256 -8.62 -18.64 25.12
C MET A 256 -8.16 -19.99 25.70
N GLU A 257 -8.97 -21.03 25.56
CA GLU A 257 -8.55 -22.39 25.92
C GLU A 257 -7.51 -22.96 24.94
N ALA A 258 -6.68 -23.90 25.38
CA ALA A 258 -5.63 -24.48 24.54
C ALA A 258 -6.18 -25.16 23.27
N LYS A 259 -7.37 -25.75 23.33
CA LYS A 259 -8.03 -26.36 22.17
C LYS A 259 -8.46 -25.32 21.14
N CYS A 260 -9.03 -24.20 21.58
CA CYS A 260 -9.40 -23.10 20.70
C CYS A 260 -8.16 -22.47 20.04
N PHE A 261 -7.06 -22.33 20.79
CA PHE A 261 -5.79 -21.86 20.22
C PHE A 261 -5.26 -22.79 19.14
N ALA A 262 -5.31 -24.11 19.36
CA ALA A 262 -4.89 -25.08 18.34
C ALA A 262 -5.76 -24.98 17.07
N SER A 263 -7.09 -24.87 17.22
CA SER A 263 -8.01 -24.67 16.09
C SER A 263 -7.69 -23.39 15.32
N TRP A 264 -7.46 -22.28 16.03
CA TRP A 264 -7.13 -20.99 15.42
C TRP A 264 -5.84 -21.03 14.59
N VAL A 265 -4.81 -21.74 15.08
CA VAL A 265 -3.58 -21.98 14.32
C VAL A 265 -3.83 -22.87 13.09
N ASP A 266 -4.62 -23.93 13.25
CA ASP A 266 -4.96 -24.84 12.14
C ASP A 266 -5.76 -24.12 11.04
N ASP A 267 -6.70 -23.23 11.43
CA ASP A 267 -7.49 -22.44 10.49
C ASP A 267 -6.60 -21.51 9.66
N LEU A 268 -5.66 -20.79 10.29
CA LEU A 268 -4.70 -19.93 9.56
C LEU A 268 -3.77 -20.75 8.67
N LEU A 269 -3.34 -21.94 9.11
CA LEU A 269 -2.52 -22.84 8.28
C LEU A 269 -3.27 -23.35 7.05
N HIS A 270 -4.58 -23.55 7.16
CA HIS A 270 -5.39 -24.06 6.06
C HIS A 270 -5.67 -22.98 5.01
N TRP A 271 -6.10 -21.80 5.45
CA TRP A 271 -6.58 -20.73 4.57
C TRP A 271 -5.49 -19.71 4.21
N GLY A 272 -4.69 -19.27 5.16
CA GLY A 272 -3.78 -18.14 4.96
C GLY A 272 -2.37 -18.48 4.45
N LEU A 273 -1.97 -19.75 4.46
CA LEU A 273 -0.60 -20.16 4.09
C LEU A 273 -0.55 -21.40 3.19
N ALA A 274 -1.60 -21.60 2.38
CA ALA A 274 -1.60 -22.59 1.32
C ALA A 274 -0.47 -22.32 0.30
N PRO A 275 0.08 -23.35 -0.34
CA PRO A 275 1.06 -23.17 -1.41
C PRO A 275 0.47 -22.39 -2.60
N ALA A 276 1.32 -21.67 -3.33
CA ALA A 276 0.96 -21.04 -4.60
C ALA A 276 0.28 -22.04 -5.55
N LEU A 277 -0.88 -21.65 -6.10
CA LEU A 277 -1.67 -22.50 -6.99
C LEU A 277 -1.17 -22.42 -8.42
N THR A 278 -0.66 -21.24 -8.83
CA THR A 278 -0.18 -20.98 -10.17
C THR A 278 1.28 -20.56 -10.20
N LEU A 279 1.90 -20.70 -11.38
CA LEU A 279 3.23 -20.13 -11.64
C LEU A 279 3.27 -18.62 -11.43
N LEU A 280 2.17 -17.91 -11.73
CA LEU A 280 2.12 -16.45 -11.57
C LEU A 280 2.15 -16.07 -10.09
N ASP A 281 1.45 -16.82 -9.23
CA ASP A 281 1.46 -16.58 -7.80
C ASP A 281 2.87 -16.79 -7.23
N GLU A 282 3.55 -17.88 -7.64
CA GLU A 282 4.93 -18.16 -7.24
C GLU A 282 5.89 -17.06 -7.73
N VAL A 283 5.70 -16.58 -8.97
CA VAL A 283 6.48 -15.46 -9.52
C VAL A 283 6.24 -14.18 -8.71
N ALA A 284 5.00 -13.87 -8.38
CA ALA A 284 4.64 -12.69 -7.59
C ALA A 284 5.26 -12.73 -6.19
N GLU A 285 5.18 -13.87 -5.50
CA GLU A 285 5.86 -14.08 -4.21
C GLU A 285 7.36 -13.84 -4.31
N ASN A 286 8.04 -14.53 -5.23
CA ASN A 286 9.49 -14.41 -5.39
C ASN A 286 9.90 -12.99 -5.81
N PHE A 287 9.07 -12.32 -6.62
CA PHE A 287 9.33 -10.94 -7.02
C PHE A 287 9.20 -9.99 -5.83
N ARG A 288 8.20 -10.18 -4.97
CA ARG A 288 8.02 -9.39 -3.73
C ARG A 288 9.24 -9.51 -2.81
N GLU A 289 9.80 -10.72 -2.65
CA GLU A 289 11.04 -10.93 -1.88
C GLU A 289 12.24 -10.16 -2.45
N ILE A 290 12.37 -10.09 -3.78
CA ILE A 290 13.47 -9.40 -4.46
C ILE A 290 13.32 -7.88 -4.34
N ILE A 291 12.11 -7.36 -4.55
CA ILE A 291 11.83 -5.92 -4.48
C ILE A 291 11.94 -5.42 -3.04
N GLY A 292 11.35 -6.13 -2.08
CA GLY A 292 11.47 -5.83 -0.65
C GLY A 292 12.90 -5.97 -0.11
N GLY A 293 13.72 -6.82 -0.74
CA GLY A 293 15.13 -7.02 -0.36
C GLY A 293 15.33 -8.01 0.81
N ASP A 294 14.27 -8.70 1.22
CA ASP A 294 14.31 -9.70 2.29
C ASP A 294 14.87 -11.05 1.80
N TYR A 295 14.63 -11.39 0.53
CA TYR A 295 15.09 -12.64 -0.10
C TYR A 295 14.70 -13.93 0.65
N ILE A 296 13.55 -13.93 1.34
CA ILE A 296 13.04 -15.09 2.07
C ILE A 296 12.13 -15.90 1.15
N PHE A 297 12.71 -16.52 0.11
CA PHE A 297 11.94 -17.36 -0.83
C PHE A 297 11.23 -18.52 -0.12
N GLY A 298 10.00 -18.83 -0.55
CA GLY A 298 9.13 -19.79 0.14
C GLY A 298 8.64 -19.29 1.50
N ARG A 299 8.42 -17.97 1.63
CA ARG A 299 8.01 -17.32 2.89
C ARG A 299 6.77 -17.98 3.48
N ARG A 300 5.71 -18.23 2.71
CA ARG A 300 4.47 -18.86 3.20
C ARG A 300 4.74 -20.18 3.90
N GLN A 301 5.49 -21.09 3.27
CA GLN A 301 5.85 -22.37 3.88
C GLN A 301 6.69 -22.20 5.15
N LYS A 302 7.66 -21.27 5.14
CA LYS A 302 8.48 -20.99 6.32
C LYS A 302 7.66 -20.39 7.47
N LYS A 303 6.70 -19.51 7.17
CA LYS A 303 5.73 -18.99 8.16
C LYS A 303 4.85 -20.11 8.71
N ALA A 304 4.39 -21.02 7.85
CA ALA A 304 3.62 -22.19 8.26
C ALA A 304 4.43 -23.11 9.21
N ASP A 305 5.71 -23.33 8.92
CA ASP A 305 6.61 -24.09 9.81
C ASP A 305 6.78 -23.40 11.17
N VAL A 306 6.86 -22.07 11.19
CA VAL A 306 6.92 -21.30 12.44
C VAL A 306 5.61 -21.43 13.22
N LEU A 307 4.45 -21.27 12.57
CA LEU A 307 3.13 -21.41 13.20
C LEU A 307 2.93 -22.78 13.84
N ARG A 308 3.34 -23.87 13.17
CA ARG A 308 3.24 -25.23 13.73
C ARG A 308 4.01 -25.41 15.05
N THR A 309 5.03 -24.60 15.28
CA THR A 309 5.83 -24.63 16.53
C THR A 309 5.41 -23.58 17.54
N LEU A 310 4.50 -22.68 17.17
CA LEU A 310 4.11 -21.54 17.99
C LEU A 310 3.21 -22.00 19.14
N THR A 311 3.51 -21.53 20.34
CA THR A 311 2.68 -21.81 21.52
C THR A 311 1.84 -20.61 21.92
N LYS A 312 0.72 -20.86 22.61
CA LYS A 312 -0.09 -19.79 23.24
C LYS A 312 0.77 -18.86 24.10
N SER A 313 1.71 -19.42 24.86
CA SER A 313 2.63 -18.65 25.71
C SER A 313 3.55 -17.73 24.91
N ASP A 314 3.93 -18.11 23.69
CA ASP A 314 4.75 -17.27 22.81
C ASP A 314 3.98 -16.05 22.32
N VAL A 315 2.73 -16.22 21.90
CA VAL A 315 1.85 -15.11 21.49
C VAL A 315 1.62 -14.16 22.66
N ILE A 316 1.32 -14.70 23.85
CA ILE A 316 1.13 -13.88 25.06
C ILE A 316 2.40 -13.09 25.39
N ARG A 317 3.56 -13.75 25.37
CA ARG A 317 4.84 -13.08 25.63
C ARG A 317 5.10 -11.98 24.61
N PHE A 318 4.88 -12.24 23.32
CA PHE A 318 5.00 -11.22 22.29
C PHE A 318 4.12 -10.00 22.59
N LEU A 319 2.85 -10.20 22.94
CA LEU A 319 1.94 -9.09 23.27
C LEU A 319 2.38 -8.25 24.47
N PHE A 320 3.03 -8.85 25.47
CA PHE A 320 3.53 -8.14 26.66
C PHE A 320 4.89 -7.46 26.45
N ASP A 321 5.80 -8.11 25.72
CA ASP A 321 7.17 -7.65 25.54
C ASP A 321 7.30 -6.65 24.37
N THR A 322 6.31 -6.59 23.48
CA THR A 322 6.33 -5.71 22.31
C THR A 322 6.09 -4.25 22.69
N ASP A 323 6.97 -3.39 22.20
CA ASP A 323 6.86 -1.93 22.30
C ASP A 323 6.03 -1.40 21.12
N TRP A 324 4.71 -1.29 21.29
CA TRP A 324 3.79 -0.78 20.27
C TRP A 324 3.84 0.76 20.23
N ARG A 325 4.64 1.32 19.32
CA ARG A 325 4.74 2.78 19.13
C ARG A 325 3.65 3.25 18.21
N GLU A 326 2.73 4.05 18.74
CA GLU A 326 1.53 4.47 18.02
C GLU A 326 1.72 5.83 17.35
N LEU A 327 1.13 5.97 16.16
CA LEU A 327 0.90 7.20 15.43
C LEU A 327 -0.56 7.18 14.96
N SER A 328 -1.31 8.24 15.20
CA SER A 328 -2.68 8.37 14.68
C SER A 328 -2.76 9.41 13.57
N ILE A 329 -3.52 9.11 12.52
CA ILE A 329 -3.81 10.01 11.41
C ILE A 329 -5.32 10.12 11.29
N HIS A 330 -5.83 11.34 11.40
CA HIS A 330 -7.23 11.66 11.27
C HIS A 330 -7.40 12.50 10.02
N VAL A 331 -8.27 12.06 9.11
CA VAL A 331 -8.68 12.80 7.93
C VAL A 331 -10.17 13.06 8.09
N ILE A 332 -10.53 14.30 8.38
CA ILE A 332 -11.88 14.68 8.80
C ILE A 332 -12.69 15.14 7.60
N GLY A 333 -13.74 14.39 7.26
CA GLY A 333 -14.71 14.73 6.20
C GLY A 333 -15.77 15.72 6.67
N HIS A 334 -16.25 16.59 5.78
CA HIS A 334 -17.32 17.55 5.99
C HIS A 334 -18.48 17.32 5.01
N GLN A 335 -19.69 17.12 5.53
CA GLN A 335 -20.91 17.18 4.75
C GLN A 335 -21.22 18.64 4.38
N PRO A 336 -21.52 18.94 3.10
CA PRO A 336 -21.91 20.29 2.70
C PRO A 336 -23.20 20.68 3.43
N SER A 337 -23.26 21.91 3.94
CA SER A 337 -24.32 22.37 4.86
C SER A 337 -25.67 22.67 4.20
N ASP A 338 -25.89 22.28 2.94
CA ASP A 338 -27.11 22.59 2.17
C ASP A 338 -27.66 21.35 1.45
N THR A 339 -28.23 20.41 2.21
CA THR A 339 -29.30 19.55 1.68
C THR A 339 -30.52 19.76 2.55
N VAL A 340 -31.47 20.53 2.03
CA VAL A 340 -32.85 20.57 2.53
C VAL A 340 -33.36 19.13 2.46
N ASP A 341 -33.96 18.65 3.55
CA ASP A 341 -34.66 17.37 3.61
C ASP A 341 -35.67 17.28 2.44
N GLU A 342 -35.31 16.62 1.34
CA GLU A 342 -36.29 16.09 0.41
C GLU A 342 -36.68 14.72 0.94
N GLU A 343 -37.89 14.67 1.50
CA GLU A 343 -38.57 13.42 1.85
C GLU A 343 -38.55 12.51 0.61
N GLU A 344 -37.81 11.40 0.66
CA GLU A 344 -37.96 10.33 -0.33
C GLU A 344 -39.36 9.73 -0.17
N ASP A 345 -40.27 10.16 -1.04
CA ASP A 345 -41.57 9.56 -1.25
C ASP A 345 -41.38 8.10 -1.72
N ASP A 346 -41.96 7.15 -0.97
CA ASP A 346 -42.13 5.76 -1.35
C ASP A 346 -42.73 5.64 -2.76
N VAL A 347 -41.92 5.18 -3.73
CA VAL A 347 -42.44 4.66 -5.00
C VAL A 347 -42.27 3.15 -4.99
N GLU A 348 -43.37 2.46 -4.65
CA GLU A 348 -43.60 1.07 -5.03
C GLU A 348 -43.52 0.98 -6.57
N ASP A 349 -42.52 0.28 -7.12
CA ASP A 349 -42.55 -0.15 -8.52
C ASP A 349 -42.86 -1.64 -8.59
N GLU A 350 -44.04 -1.92 -9.15
CA GLU A 350 -44.58 -3.23 -9.43
C GLU A 350 -43.80 -3.89 -10.58
N GLY A 351 -43.63 -5.21 -10.50
CA GLY A 351 -42.75 -5.95 -11.39
C GLY A 351 -43.14 -5.94 -12.87
N GLU A 352 -42.12 -6.11 -13.71
CA GLU A 352 -42.27 -6.69 -15.04
C GLU A 352 -41.28 -7.84 -15.22
N ASP A 353 -41.84 -8.96 -15.63
CA ASP A 353 -41.20 -10.24 -15.94
C ASP A 353 -40.17 -10.08 -17.07
N GLU A 354 -38.95 -10.58 -16.89
CA GLU A 354 -38.01 -10.83 -17.99
C GLU A 354 -37.63 -12.30 -18.09
N ASP A 355 -37.67 -12.76 -19.35
CA ASP A 355 -37.74 -14.14 -19.79
C ASP A 355 -36.50 -15.00 -19.48
N GLU A 356 -36.81 -16.23 -19.11
CA GLU A 356 -35.99 -17.42 -18.93
C GLU A 356 -35.18 -17.78 -20.20
N TYR A 357 -33.84 -17.78 -20.10
CA TYR A 357 -32.97 -18.52 -21.01
C TYR A 357 -32.00 -19.40 -20.19
N GLU A 358 -32.37 -20.67 -20.04
CA GLU A 358 -31.48 -21.76 -19.63
C GLU A 358 -30.26 -21.86 -20.57
N TYR A 359 -29.06 -21.85 -20.00
CA TYR A 359 -27.92 -22.58 -20.55
C TYR A 359 -27.28 -23.43 -19.46
N GLU A 360 -27.03 -24.68 -19.84
CA GLU A 360 -26.71 -25.84 -19.03
C GLU A 360 -25.40 -25.68 -18.24
N GLU A 361 -25.40 -26.18 -17.00
CA GLU A 361 -24.24 -26.32 -16.13
C GLU A 361 -23.19 -27.24 -16.77
N GLU A 362 -21.97 -26.73 -16.93
CA GLU A 362 -20.76 -27.55 -16.81
C GLU A 362 -19.97 -27.03 -15.59
N ASP A 363 -19.84 -27.92 -14.60
CA ASP A 363 -19.11 -27.74 -13.35
C ASP A 363 -17.68 -27.22 -13.59
N ASP A 364 -17.40 -25.98 -13.20
CA ASP A 364 -16.03 -25.51 -12.92
C ASP A 364 -16.03 -24.71 -11.62
N VAL A 365 -15.44 -25.32 -10.60
CA VAL A 365 -15.19 -24.78 -9.27
C VAL A 365 -14.30 -23.53 -9.40
N LYS A 366 -14.85 -22.34 -9.13
CA LYS A 366 -14.07 -21.12 -8.94
C LYS A 366 -13.64 -21.02 -7.48
N GLU A 367 -12.36 -21.27 -7.24
CA GLU A 367 -11.66 -20.90 -6.02
C GLU A 367 -11.42 -19.39 -6.03
N GLU A 368 -11.83 -18.72 -4.96
CA GLU A 368 -11.48 -17.34 -4.64
C GLU A 368 -9.99 -17.30 -4.28
N GLY A 369 -9.19 -16.68 -5.15
CA GLY A 369 -7.82 -16.30 -4.87
C GLY A 369 -7.82 -14.85 -4.40
N GLU A 370 -7.45 -14.63 -3.13
CA GLU A 370 -7.23 -13.31 -2.56
C GLU A 370 -5.97 -12.70 -3.21
N ASP A 371 -6.18 -11.70 -4.08
CA ASP A 371 -5.12 -10.87 -4.66
C ASP A 371 -4.57 -9.91 -3.57
N GLU A 372 -3.51 -10.34 -2.88
CA GLU A 372 -2.67 -9.44 -2.08
C GLU A 372 -1.88 -8.51 -3.01
N ASP A 373 -2.22 -7.22 -2.96
CA ASP A 373 -1.77 -6.07 -3.77
C ASP A 373 -2.67 -5.75 -4.99
N GLU A 374 -4.00 -5.72 -4.80
CA GLU A 374 -4.90 -5.03 -5.72
C GLU A 374 -5.53 -3.82 -5.01
N TYR A 375 -5.40 -2.63 -5.62
CA TYR A 375 -6.20 -1.48 -5.22
C TYR A 375 -7.65 -1.83 -5.56
N GLU A 376 -8.45 -2.15 -4.55
CA GLU A 376 -9.89 -2.34 -4.71
C GLU A 376 -10.49 -1.09 -5.37
N TYR A 377 -11.04 -1.28 -6.57
CA TYR A 377 -11.91 -0.31 -7.21
C TYR A 377 -13.28 -0.44 -6.56
N GLU A 378 -13.56 0.39 -5.56
CA GLU A 378 -14.94 0.60 -5.10
C GLU A 378 -15.71 1.43 -6.15
N GLU A 379 -16.99 1.09 -6.31
CA GLU A 379 -17.91 1.60 -7.32
C GLU A 379 -18.15 3.12 -7.26
N GLU A 380 -18.62 3.63 -8.38
CA GLU A 380 -18.72 5.03 -8.80
C GLU A 380 -19.74 5.84 -7.98
N ASP A 381 -19.32 7.00 -7.47
CA ASP A 381 -20.22 8.11 -7.16
C ASP A 381 -19.96 9.21 -8.19
N ASP A 382 -21.01 9.61 -8.93
CA ASP A 382 -21.01 10.73 -9.87
C ASP A 382 -20.74 12.04 -9.11
N VAL A 383 -19.54 12.59 -9.27
CA VAL A 383 -19.19 13.92 -8.74
C VAL A 383 -19.47 14.95 -9.83
N GLU A 384 -20.48 15.80 -9.62
CA GLU A 384 -20.74 16.94 -10.50
C GLU A 384 -19.54 17.92 -10.47
N GLU A 385 -19.12 18.36 -11.66
CA GLU A 385 -18.07 19.37 -11.85
C GLU A 385 -18.59 20.77 -11.50
N GLU A 386 -18.12 21.37 -10.39
CA GLU A 386 -18.26 22.81 -10.14
C GLU A 386 -16.89 23.51 -9.96
N ASP A 387 -16.66 24.52 -10.81
CA ASP A 387 -15.66 25.61 -10.85
C ASP A 387 -14.39 25.56 -9.95
N ASP A 388 -13.34 24.85 -10.40
CA ASP A 388 -12.02 24.61 -9.77
C ASP A 388 -11.18 25.81 -9.26
N VAL A 389 -11.54 27.07 -9.51
CA VAL A 389 -10.58 28.20 -9.38
C VAL A 389 -10.52 28.85 -7.99
N GLU A 390 -11.61 28.85 -7.23
CA GLU A 390 -11.62 29.41 -5.86
C GLU A 390 -11.08 28.39 -4.82
N TYR A 391 -11.10 27.11 -5.18
CA TYR A 391 -10.68 25.97 -4.35
C TYR A 391 -9.15 25.83 -4.19
N GLU A 392 -8.36 26.30 -5.16
CA GLU A 392 -6.90 26.11 -5.13
C GLU A 392 -6.22 26.83 -3.96
N VAL A 393 -6.76 27.97 -3.48
CA VAL A 393 -6.06 28.90 -2.56
C VAL A 393 -6.18 28.51 -1.08
N GLU A 394 -7.35 28.07 -0.64
CA GLU A 394 -7.56 27.67 0.77
C GLU A 394 -6.86 26.32 1.06
N TYR A 395 -6.83 25.46 0.04
CA TYR A 395 -6.13 24.18 0.02
C TYR A 395 -4.60 24.32 0.26
N GLU A 396 -3.97 25.40 -0.21
CA GLU A 396 -2.51 25.55 -0.08
C GLU A 396 -2.05 25.74 1.36
N HIS A 397 -2.83 26.48 2.16
CA HIS A 397 -2.40 26.88 3.50
C HIS A 397 -2.38 25.70 4.47
N GLU A 398 -3.42 24.85 4.49
CA GLU A 398 -3.50 23.71 5.40
C GLU A 398 -2.43 22.65 5.11
N LEU A 399 -2.13 22.43 3.83
CA LEU A 399 -1.09 21.50 3.39
C LEU A 399 0.31 22.01 3.71
N GLU A 400 0.59 23.30 3.54
CA GLU A 400 1.88 23.87 3.97
C GLU A 400 2.08 23.72 5.48
N VAL A 401 1.04 23.94 6.28
CA VAL A 401 1.08 23.72 7.73
C VAL A 401 1.36 22.25 8.04
N MET A 402 0.69 21.32 7.37
CA MET A 402 0.93 19.89 7.53
C MET A 402 2.34 19.48 7.10
N ASN A 403 2.83 19.97 5.97
CA ASN A 403 4.19 19.71 5.47
C ASN A 403 5.25 20.17 6.48
N SER A 404 5.06 21.37 7.03
CA SER A 404 5.94 21.92 8.08
C SER A 404 5.89 21.10 9.37
N ALA A 405 4.69 20.71 9.82
CA ALA A 405 4.50 19.89 11.02
C ALA A 405 5.15 18.50 10.88
N ILE A 406 5.02 17.85 9.71
CA ILE A 406 5.67 16.57 9.41
C ILE A 406 7.19 16.72 9.42
N ALA A 407 7.72 17.78 8.78
CA ALA A 407 9.16 18.04 8.75
C ALA A 407 9.72 18.31 10.15
N GLU A 408 9.00 19.08 10.98
CA GLU A 408 9.37 19.33 12.38
C GLU A 408 9.33 18.05 13.21
N PHE A 409 8.27 17.24 13.09
CA PHE A 409 8.14 15.97 13.82
C PHE A 409 9.27 15.00 13.50
N ARG A 410 9.65 14.89 12.21
CA ARG A 410 10.74 14.01 11.78
C ARG A 410 12.11 14.51 12.23
N SER A 411 12.25 15.80 12.55
CA SER A 411 13.51 16.41 12.97
C SER A 411 14.01 15.77 14.27
N GLY A 412 15.16 15.10 14.19
CA GLY A 412 15.79 14.48 15.34
C GLY A 412 15.29 13.07 15.71
N LEU A 413 14.37 12.48 14.92
CA LEU A 413 14.02 11.07 15.07
C LEU A 413 15.12 10.15 14.53
N GLU A 414 15.31 9.00 15.17
CA GLU A 414 16.20 7.97 14.66
C GLU A 414 15.62 7.37 13.37
N ILE A 415 16.48 6.97 12.42
CA ILE A 415 16.06 6.37 11.14
C ILE A 415 16.45 4.88 11.10
N TYR A 416 15.49 4.04 10.76
CA TYR A 416 15.62 2.59 10.59
C TYR A 416 15.48 2.12 9.14
N PRO A 417 16.04 0.95 8.79
CA PRO A 417 17.00 0.20 9.60
C PRO A 417 18.28 1.03 9.82
N LYS A 418 18.98 0.78 10.94
CA LYS A 418 20.29 1.42 11.18
C LYS A 418 21.24 0.85 10.16
N ARG A 419 22.01 1.70 9.47
CA ARG A 419 23.01 1.23 8.50
C ARG A 419 23.88 0.17 9.16
N SER A 420 23.92 -1.02 8.58
CA SER A 420 25.02 -1.94 8.82
C SER A 420 26.28 -1.19 8.37
N VAL A 421 27.18 -0.90 9.30
CA VAL A 421 28.54 -0.50 8.95
C VAL A 421 29.23 -1.78 8.50
N GLU A 422 28.88 -2.28 7.32
CA GLU A 422 29.76 -3.22 6.64
C GLU A 422 30.84 -2.39 5.96
N PRO A 423 32.13 -2.57 6.31
CA PRO A 423 33.19 -1.97 5.53
C PRO A 423 33.06 -2.53 4.11
N CYS A 424 33.08 -1.65 3.10
CA CYS A 424 33.28 -2.05 1.72
C CYS A 424 34.38 -3.11 1.70
N ALA A 425 34.00 -4.36 1.41
CA ALA A 425 34.95 -5.37 1.02
C ALA A 425 35.46 -4.92 -0.35
N GLU A 426 36.50 -4.08 -0.36
CA GLU A 426 37.43 -4.05 -1.47
C GLU A 426 37.92 -5.48 -1.66
N GLY A 427 37.51 -6.09 -2.77
CA GLY A 427 37.75 -7.50 -3.03
C GLY A 427 37.87 -7.80 -4.52
N ASN A 428 38.99 -7.34 -5.10
CA ASN A 428 39.70 -7.79 -6.31
C ASN A 428 38.95 -8.10 -7.60
#